data_AF-A0A1S4DFH6-F1
#
_entry.id   AF-A0A1S4DFH6-F1
#
_cell.length_a   1.000
_cell.length_b   1.000
_cell.length_c   1.000
_cell.angle_alpha   90.00
_cell.angle_beta   90.00
_cell.angle_gamma   90.00
#
_symmetry.space_group_name_H-M   'P 1'
#
loop_
_entity.id
_entity.type
_entity.pdbx_description
1 polymer ?
#
loop_
_entity_poly.entity_id
_entity_poly.type
_entity_poly.pdbx_seq_one_letter_code
_entity_poly.pdbx_strand_id
1 'polypeptide(L)'
;MPTPVYKEEEVDISNRLIRDELCYNRRALAEEHEELVKNLTAEQNCIYKRIITAVNEDKGGRTGHSRFVIPLNLTKDSTCNIKQGSPLPNLIVKAKLIIWDKAPMMHRYCFEALDRTLRDILSVDM
;
A
#
# COMPACT_ATOMS: atom_id res chain seq x y z
N MET A 1 -1.34 10.42 -9.51
CA MET A 1 -1.03 9.30 -10.43
C MET A 1 -0.47 9.89 -11.70
N PRO A 2 0.46 9.20 -12.39
CA PRO A 2 0.97 9.65 -13.68
C PRO A 2 -0.18 9.85 -14.67
N THR A 3 -0.03 10.79 -15.61
CA THR A 3 -1.03 10.99 -16.66
C THR A 3 -0.73 10.04 -17.82
N PRO A 4 -1.70 9.27 -18.33
CA PRO A 4 -1.49 8.41 -19.50
C PRO A 4 -1.17 9.25 -20.74
N VAL A 5 -0.32 8.72 -21.61
CA VAL A 5 0.10 9.30 -22.89
C VAL A 5 -0.34 8.36 -23.99
N TYR A 6 -1.37 8.73 -24.74
CA TYR A 6 -1.92 7.90 -25.81
C TYR A 6 -1.17 8.11 -27.12
N LYS A 7 -0.96 7.03 -27.88
CA LYS A 7 -0.50 7.12 -29.27
C LYS A 7 -1.70 7.09 -30.21
N GLU A 8 -1.63 7.82 -31.31
CA GLU A 8 -2.71 7.90 -32.31
C GLU A 8 -3.09 6.53 -32.91
N GLU A 9 -2.20 5.55 -32.84
CA GLU A 9 -2.37 4.20 -33.39
C GLU A 9 -2.77 3.14 -32.34
N GLU A 10 -3.06 3.52 -31.09
CA GLU A 10 -3.35 2.53 -30.04
C GLU A 10 -4.71 1.85 -30.19
N VAL A 11 -4.67 0.50 -30.12
CA VAL A 11 -5.81 -0.42 -30.19
C VAL A 11 -6.94 0.04 -29.27
N ASP A 12 -8.17 0.06 -29.80
CA ASP A 12 -9.39 0.41 -29.08
C ASP A 12 -9.66 -0.60 -27.95
N ILE A 13 -9.01 -0.38 -26.81
CA ILE A 13 -9.37 -1.03 -25.55
C ILE A 13 -10.62 -0.30 -25.06
N SER A 14 -11.78 -0.93 -25.24
CA SER A 14 -13.09 -0.40 -24.81
C SER A 14 -13.10 0.05 -23.34
N ASN A 15 -12.31 -0.58 -22.48
CA ASN A 15 -12.15 -0.18 -21.09
C ASN A 15 -11.08 0.91 -20.92
N ARG A 16 -11.54 2.15 -20.78
CA ARG A 16 -10.69 3.32 -20.49
C ARG A 16 -9.73 3.11 -19.32
N LEU A 17 -10.15 2.48 -18.21
CA LEU A 17 -9.29 2.31 -17.04
C LEU A 17 -8.09 1.42 -17.34
N ILE A 18 -8.31 0.34 -18.09
CA ILE A 18 -7.23 -0.57 -18.50
C ILE A 18 -6.28 0.15 -19.46
N ARG A 19 -6.82 0.94 -20.40
CA ARG A 19 -6.00 1.75 -21.31
C ARG A 19 -5.14 2.75 -20.53
N ASP A 20 -5.75 3.48 -19.60
CA ASP A 20 -5.06 4.50 -18.80
C ASP A 20 -3.92 3.87 -17.98
N GLU A 21 -4.11 2.68 -17.39
CA GLU A 21 -3.07 1.95 -16.65
C GLU A 21 -1.92 1.44 -17.54
N LEU A 22 -2.16 1.17 -18.82
CA LEU A 22 -1.15 0.63 -19.75
C LEU A 22 -0.36 1.73 -20.47
N CYS A 23 -0.94 2.91 -20.67
CA CYS A 23 -0.39 3.98 -21.50
C CYS A 23 0.50 4.98 -20.76
N TYR A 24 1.12 4.61 -19.64
CA TYR A 24 2.07 5.51 -18.98
C TYR A 24 3.41 5.59 -19.72
N ASN A 25 3.99 6.80 -19.80
CA ASN A 25 5.34 6.97 -20.31
C ASN A 25 6.37 6.46 -19.29
N ARG A 26 6.73 5.17 -19.42
CA ARG A 26 7.67 4.49 -18.51
C ARG A 26 9.05 5.15 -18.48
N ARG A 27 9.50 5.73 -19.60
CA ARG A 27 10.81 6.40 -19.66
C ARG A 27 10.80 7.69 -18.85
N ALA A 28 9.81 8.55 -19.06
CA ALA A 28 9.67 9.78 -18.30
C ALA A 28 9.50 9.50 -16.79
N LEU A 29 8.73 8.47 -16.44
CA LEU A 29 8.55 8.07 -15.05
C LEU A 29 9.85 7.54 -14.41
N ALA A 30 10.69 6.84 -15.18
CA ALA A 30 12.00 6.39 -14.71
C ALA A 30 12.97 7.57 -14.51
N GLU A 31 12.99 8.53 -15.44
CA GLU A 31 13.80 9.75 -15.31
C GLU A 31 13.37 10.59 -14.09
N GLU A 32 12.07 10.78 -13.89
CA GLU A 32 11.52 11.46 -12.70
C GLU A 32 11.88 10.72 -11.42
N HIS A 33 11.76 9.38 -11.42
CA HIS A 33 12.12 8.54 -10.30
C HIS A 33 13.61 8.67 -9.92
N GLU A 34 14.51 8.63 -10.90
CA GLU A 34 15.94 8.81 -10.66
C GLU A 34 16.24 10.16 -10.01
N GLU A 35 15.58 11.23 -10.46
CA GLU A 35 15.76 12.56 -9.90
C GLU A 35 15.22 12.67 -8.46
N LEU A 36 14.04 12.11 -8.20
CA LEU A 36 13.46 12.07 -6.85
C LEU A 36 14.33 11.28 -5.88
N VAL A 37 14.92 10.15 -6.32
CA VAL A 37 15.80 9.32 -5.50
C VAL A 37 17.09 10.06 -5.11
N LYS A 38 17.62 10.91 -5.98
CA LYS A 38 18.80 11.76 -5.66
C LYS A 38 18.50 12.76 -4.55
N ASN A 39 17.26 13.23 -4.46
CA ASN A 39 16.82 14.22 -3.48
C ASN A 39 16.47 13.63 -2.10
N LEU A 40 16.55 12.30 -1.92
CA LEU A 40 16.27 11.66 -0.64
C LEU A 40 17.39 11.89 0.38
N THR A 41 17.02 12.10 1.64
CA THR A 41 17.98 12.07 2.75
C THR A 41 18.56 10.67 2.94
N ALA A 42 19.69 10.55 3.64
CA ALA A 42 20.31 9.24 3.91
C ALA A 42 19.36 8.26 4.63
N GLU A 43 18.57 8.75 5.58
CA GLU A 43 17.58 7.94 6.31
C GLU A 43 16.43 7.49 5.40
N GLN A 44 15.89 8.40 4.60
CA GLN A 44 14.81 8.08 3.64
C GLN A 44 15.30 7.10 2.59
N ASN A 45 16.51 7.28 2.06
CA ASN A 45 17.12 6.42 1.06
C ASN A 45 17.33 5.00 1.61
N CYS A 46 17.74 4.87 2.89
CA CYS A 46 17.85 3.58 3.56
C CYS A 46 16.50 2.84 3.63
N ILE A 47 15.42 3.54 4.02
CA ILE A 47 14.07 2.96 4.06
C ILE A 47 13.59 2.59 2.65
N TYR A 48 13.76 3.50 1.68
CA TYR A 48 13.41 3.29 0.28
C TYR A 48 14.09 2.05 -0.30
N LYS A 49 15.41 1.91 -0.11
CA LYS A 49 16.19 0.74 -0.57
C LYS A 49 15.65 -0.57 0.02
N ARG A 50 15.35 -0.58 1.32
CA ARG A 50 14.75 -1.77 1.96
C ARG A 50 13.41 -2.16 1.34
N ILE A 51 12.58 -1.18 1.01
CA ILE A 51 11.26 -1.42 0.37
C ILE A 51 11.45 -1.95 -1.04
N ILE A 52 12.22 -1.27 -1.88
CA ILE A 52 12.36 -1.66 -3.29
C ILE A 52 13.06 -3.01 -3.45
N THR A 53 14.05 -3.32 -2.61
CA THR A 53 14.66 -4.66 -2.57
C THR A 53 13.64 -5.73 -2.19
N ALA A 54 12.79 -5.49 -1.18
CA ALA A 54 11.76 -6.46 -0.80
C ALA A 54 10.73 -6.68 -1.92
N VAL A 55 10.37 -5.63 -2.66
CA VAL A 55 9.47 -5.71 -3.82
C VAL A 55 10.12 -6.51 -4.96
N ASN A 56 11.37 -6.20 -5.31
CA ASN A 56 12.08 -6.84 -6.42
C ASN A 56 12.43 -8.30 -6.16
N GLU A 57 12.55 -8.70 -4.89
CA GLU A 57 12.81 -10.09 -4.51
C GLU A 57 11.53 -10.92 -4.30
N ASP A 58 10.34 -10.38 -4.58
CA ASP A 58 9.03 -10.99 -4.27
C ASP A 58 8.89 -11.42 -2.79
N LYS A 59 9.70 -10.83 -1.90
CA LYS A 59 9.66 -11.05 -0.44
C LYS A 59 8.72 -10.07 0.26
N GLY A 60 8.18 -9.12 -0.47
CA GLY A 60 7.22 -8.12 -0.01
C GLY A 60 5.78 -8.51 -0.33
N GLY A 61 4.84 -8.06 0.52
CA GLY A 61 3.43 -8.03 0.19
C GLY A 61 2.57 -9.08 0.89
N ARG A 62 1.48 -8.60 1.49
CA ARG A 62 0.32 -9.37 1.94
C ARG A 62 -0.90 -8.51 1.63
N THR A 63 -2.03 -9.13 1.31
CA THR A 63 -3.29 -8.37 1.19
C THR A 63 -3.62 -7.72 2.52
N GLY A 64 -4.26 -6.54 2.52
CA GLY A 64 -4.70 -5.90 3.75
C GLY A 64 -5.54 -6.83 4.63
N HIS A 65 -6.41 -7.63 4.00
CA HIS A 65 -7.19 -8.68 4.67
C HIS A 65 -6.34 -9.71 5.41
N SER A 66 -5.32 -10.28 4.76
CA SER A 66 -4.47 -11.29 5.41
C SER A 66 -3.49 -10.68 6.43
N ARG A 67 -3.01 -9.46 6.18
CA ARG A 67 -2.05 -8.78 7.06
C ARG A 67 -2.68 -8.32 8.36
N PHE A 68 -3.88 -7.74 8.29
CA PHE A 68 -4.57 -7.18 9.45
C PHE A 68 -5.75 -8.03 9.90
N VAL A 69 -6.00 -9.19 9.28
CA VAL A 69 -7.14 -10.06 9.60
C VAL A 69 -8.47 -9.30 9.47
N ILE A 70 -8.62 -8.53 8.40
CA ILE A 70 -9.84 -7.75 8.11
C ILE A 70 -10.96 -8.73 7.71
N PRO A 71 -12.13 -8.71 8.39
CA PRO A 71 -13.28 -9.52 7.99
C PRO A 71 -13.70 -9.27 6.54
N LEU A 72 -14.21 -10.30 5.86
CA LEU A 72 -14.77 -10.14 4.51
C LEU A 72 -16.12 -9.41 4.54
N ASN A 73 -16.95 -9.71 5.56
CA ASN A 73 -18.23 -9.05 5.78
C ASN A 73 -18.03 -7.93 6.81
N LEU A 74 -17.90 -6.69 6.34
CA LEU A 74 -17.69 -5.53 7.18
C LEU A 74 -18.98 -4.74 7.41
N THR A 75 -19.12 -4.27 8.64
CA THR A 75 -20.11 -3.30 9.09
C THR A 75 -19.41 -2.06 9.61
N LYS A 76 -20.18 -0.98 9.83
CA LYS A 76 -19.68 0.27 10.41
C LYS A 76 -18.96 0.05 11.75
N ASP A 77 -19.34 -0.98 12.51
CA ASP A 77 -18.78 -1.25 13.84
C ASP A 77 -17.80 -2.43 13.86
N SER A 78 -17.43 -2.97 12.70
CA SER A 78 -16.47 -4.09 12.60
C SER A 78 -15.05 -3.70 13.02
N THR A 79 -14.30 -4.63 13.59
CA THR A 79 -12.86 -4.50 13.89
C THR A 79 -12.06 -5.56 13.14
N CYS A 80 -10.73 -5.42 13.11
CA CYS A 80 -9.84 -6.45 12.65
C CYS A 80 -9.73 -7.59 13.67
N ASN A 81 -9.83 -8.85 13.23
CA ASN A 81 -9.83 -10.04 14.09
C ASN A 81 -8.43 -10.47 14.54
N ILE A 82 -7.65 -9.51 15.06
CA ILE A 82 -6.29 -9.76 15.55
C ILE A 82 -6.37 -10.38 16.95
N LYS A 83 -5.90 -11.63 17.08
CA LYS A 83 -5.91 -12.34 18.36
C LYS A 83 -4.88 -11.76 19.33
N GLN A 84 -5.32 -11.48 20.56
CA GLN A 84 -4.42 -11.17 21.68
C GLN A 84 -3.46 -12.34 21.92
N GLY A 85 -2.22 -12.05 22.31
CA GLY A 85 -1.16 -13.04 22.49
C GLY A 85 -0.53 -13.59 21.19
N SER A 86 -1.04 -13.21 20.02
CA SER A 86 -0.37 -13.51 18.74
C SER A 86 0.84 -12.58 18.51
N PRO A 87 1.78 -12.92 17.61
CA PRO A 87 2.92 -12.03 17.32
C PRO A 87 2.54 -10.75 16.55
N LEU A 88 1.32 -10.67 16.00
CA LEU A 88 0.90 -9.57 15.14
C LEU A 88 0.72 -8.23 15.88
N PRO A 89 0.03 -8.15 17.04
CA PRO A 89 -0.01 -6.93 17.86
C PRO A 89 1.38 -6.35 18.16
N ASN A 90 2.32 -7.18 18.62
CA ASN A 90 3.69 -6.75 18.91
C ASN A 90 4.42 -6.20 17.66
N LEU A 91 4.10 -6.75 16.49
CA LEU A 91 4.64 -6.25 15.24
C LEU A 91 4.02 -4.91 14.84
N ILE A 92 2.73 -4.71 15.11
CA ILE A 92 2.00 -3.45 14.88
C ILE A 92 2.57 -2.35 15.78
N VAL A 93 2.75 -2.63 17.07
CA VAL A 93 3.36 -1.70 18.04
C VAL A 93 4.75 -1.25 17.61
N LYS A 94 5.57 -2.18 17.08
CA LYS A 94 6.91 -1.86 16.57
C LYS A 94 6.92 -1.21 15.19
N ALA A 95 5.81 -1.28 14.44
CA ALA A 95 5.75 -0.74 13.09
C ALA A 95 5.67 0.78 13.13
N LYS A 96 6.58 1.43 12.41
CA LYS A 96 6.59 2.90 12.26
C LYS A 96 5.92 3.38 10.97
N LEU A 97 5.70 2.48 10.02
CA LEU A 97 5.22 2.79 8.68
C LEU A 97 4.39 1.62 8.14
N ILE A 98 3.22 1.94 7.58
CA ILE A 98 2.39 1.02 6.81
C ILE A 98 2.29 1.57 5.40
N ILE A 99 2.65 0.74 4.41
CA ILE A 99 2.47 1.04 2.99
C ILE A 99 1.38 0.11 2.48
N TRP A 100 0.31 0.69 1.93
CA TRP A 100 -0.85 -0.06 1.47
C TRP A 100 -1.09 0.23 -0.01
N ASP A 101 -0.56 -0.63 -0.87
CA ASP A 101 -0.83 -0.57 -2.31
C ASP A 101 -2.30 -0.86 -2.62
N LYS A 102 -2.87 -0.13 -3.59
CA LYS A 102 -4.29 -0.21 -3.97
C LYS A 102 -5.26 0.09 -2.82
N ALA A 103 -4.85 0.86 -1.81
CA ALA A 103 -5.73 1.29 -0.72
C ALA A 103 -7.09 1.83 -1.24
N PRO A 104 -7.18 2.66 -2.29
CA PRO A 104 -8.47 3.16 -2.79
C PRO A 104 -9.46 2.08 -3.27
N MET A 105 -8.98 0.86 -3.58
CA MET A 105 -9.84 -0.27 -3.96
C MET A 105 -10.52 -0.92 -2.76
N MET A 106 -10.13 -0.57 -1.53
CA MET A 106 -10.71 -1.10 -0.31
C MET A 106 -11.94 -0.29 0.11
N HIS A 107 -12.95 -0.99 0.61
CA HIS A 107 -14.13 -0.35 1.19
C HIS A 107 -13.73 0.55 2.37
N ARG A 108 -14.42 1.68 2.56
CA ARG A 108 -14.20 2.60 3.70
C ARG A 108 -14.16 1.90 5.06
N TYR A 109 -15.02 0.89 5.25
CA TYR A 109 -15.07 0.13 6.51
C TYR A 109 -13.81 -0.70 6.76
N CYS A 110 -12.99 -1.02 5.76
CA CYS A 110 -11.70 -1.66 5.97
C CYS A 110 -10.75 -0.73 6.73
N PHE A 111 -10.74 0.54 6.36
CA PHE A 111 -9.93 1.56 7.01
C PHE A 111 -10.45 1.89 8.40
N GLU A 112 -11.76 2.06 8.55
CA GLU A 112 -12.39 2.35 9.84
C GLU A 112 -12.20 1.19 10.84
N ALA A 113 -12.27 -0.07 10.36
CA ALA A 113 -12.02 -1.26 11.18
C ALA A 113 -10.54 -1.34 11.59
N LEU A 114 -9.62 -1.09 10.66
CA LEU A 114 -8.19 -1.07 10.96
C LEU A 114 -7.86 0.04 11.95
N ASP A 115 -8.33 1.27 11.74
CA ASP A 115 -8.10 2.41 12.64
C ASP A 115 -8.56 2.10 14.07
N ARG A 116 -9.76 1.54 14.23
CA ARG A 116 -10.26 1.14 15.56
C ARG A 116 -9.40 0.06 16.21
N THR A 117 -8.96 -0.95 15.45
CA THR A 117 -8.06 -1.98 15.98
C THR A 117 -6.67 -1.44 16.30
N LEU A 118 -6.12 -0.54 15.49
CA LEU A 118 -4.83 0.10 15.78
C LEU A 118 -4.91 0.94 17.05
N ARG A 119 -6.00 1.70 17.25
CA ARG A 119 -6.23 2.44 18.50
C ARG A 119 -6.28 1.50 19.69
N ASP A 120 -7.02 0.39 19.60
CA ASP A 120 -7.10 -0.60 20.69
C ASP A 120 -5.73 -1.19 21.02
N ILE A 121 -4.96 -1.64 20.02
CA ILE A 121 -3.62 -2.23 20.22
C ILE A 121 -2.64 -1.21 20.79
N LEU A 122 -2.62 0.02 20.26
CA LEU A 122 -1.66 1.05 20.64
C LEU A 122 -2.03 1.77 21.95
N SER A 123 -3.29 1.71 22.37
CA SER A 123 -3.72 2.29 23.65
C SER A 123 -3.30 1.45 24.87
N VAL A 124 -2.81 0.22 24.66
CA VAL A 124 -2.33 -0.66 25.74
C VAL A 124 -0.90 -0.32 26.17
N ASP A 125 -0.15 0.43 25.36
CA ASP A 125 1.27 0.75 25.60
C ASP A 125 1.51 2.20 26.09
N MET A 126 0.48 2.91 26.57
CA MET A 126 0.58 4.24 27.21
C MET A 126 0.28 4.19 28.71
#